data_AF-A0A949Y124-F1
#
_entry.id   AF-A0A949Y124-F1
#
_cell.length_a   1.000
_cell.length_b   1.000
_cell.length_c   1.000
_cell.angle_alpha   90.00
_cell.angle_beta   90.00
_cell.angle_gamma   90.00
#
_symmetry.space_group_name_H-M   'P 1'
#
loop_
_entity.id
_entity.type
_entity.pdbx_description
1 polymer ?
#
loop_
_entity_poly.entity_id
_entity_poly.type
_entity_poly.pdbx_seq_one_letter_code
_entity_poly.pdbx_strand_id
1 'polypeptide(L)'
;MSFDFGTVYVRDAPLADVRRGLEELMAESSHVPTQERGLDPTPDPVTASKRVRSFALFPQEDGWTTIVEDGHAKDDGGVAEGLSDILQTETLTFTYSDEDGGWTFTRYWEGQPLEAGGADDEDFDVSAREFVDAQGLPHFGVYYEEVAAAADRMAPSLAGSTEIVGDIRPRLPIGTEVVTYVAPRRKPATQEESE
;
A
#
# COMPACT_ATOMS: atom_id res chain seq x y z
N MET A 1 -11.82 6.08 14.55
CA MET A 1 -10.35 5.98 14.50
C MET A 1 -10.13 5.34 13.17
N SER A 2 -9.60 6.10 12.21
CA SER A 2 -9.58 5.66 10.82
C SER A 2 -8.17 5.28 10.37
N PHE A 3 -8.09 4.21 9.59
CA PHE A 3 -6.93 3.71 8.88
C PHE A 3 -7.31 3.45 7.41
N ASP A 4 -6.44 3.92 6.52
CA ASP A 4 -6.46 3.53 5.12
C ASP A 4 -5.27 2.61 4.85
N PHE A 5 -5.47 1.54 4.10
CA PHE A 5 -4.36 0.75 3.58
C PHE A 5 -4.48 0.60 2.06
N GLY A 6 -3.33 0.65 1.39
CA GLY A 6 -3.23 0.58 -0.06
C GLY A 6 -2.34 -0.58 -0.51
N THR A 7 -2.78 -1.31 -1.53
CA THR A 7 -1.92 -2.19 -2.33
C THR A 7 -1.75 -1.58 -3.72
N VAL A 8 -0.51 -1.39 -4.14
CA VAL A 8 -0.16 -0.91 -5.47
C VAL A 8 0.42 -2.06 -6.28
N TYR A 9 -0.10 -2.26 -7.48
CA TYR A 9 0.41 -3.23 -8.45
C TYR A 9 1.07 -2.47 -9.58
N VAL A 10 2.25 -2.93 -9.98
CA VAL A 10 3.01 -2.37 -11.10
C VAL A 10 3.17 -3.44 -12.16
N ARG A 11 2.70 -3.15 -13.38
CA ARG A 11 2.69 -4.11 -14.48
C ARG A 11 4.05 -4.22 -15.15
N ASP A 12 4.45 -5.46 -15.41
CA ASP A 12 5.60 -5.87 -16.21
C ASP A 12 6.94 -5.21 -15.81
N ALA A 13 7.04 -4.72 -14.57
CA ALA A 13 8.21 -4.05 -14.03
C ALA A 13 8.97 -4.97 -13.06
N PRO A 14 10.27 -5.24 -13.29
CA PRO A 14 11.09 -5.99 -12.35
C PRO A 14 11.17 -5.33 -10.98
N LEU A 15 11.31 -6.15 -9.93
CA LEU A 15 11.40 -5.69 -8.53
C LEU A 15 12.45 -4.58 -8.32
N ALA A 16 13.61 -4.70 -8.97
CA ALA A 16 14.69 -3.72 -8.87
C ALA A 16 14.31 -2.34 -9.46
N ASP A 17 13.51 -2.32 -10.53
CA ASP A 17 13.04 -1.09 -11.16
C ASP A 17 11.95 -0.43 -10.31
N VAL A 18 11.04 -1.23 -9.76
CA VAL A 18 10.02 -0.76 -8.81
C VAL A 18 10.66 -0.14 -7.58
N ARG A 19 11.67 -0.81 -7.00
CA ARG A 19 12.45 -0.26 -5.88
C ARG A 19 13.07 1.09 -6.24
N ARG A 20 13.74 1.19 -7.39
CA ARG A 20 14.36 2.43 -7.84
C ARG A 20 13.34 3.55 -8.04
N GLY A 21 12.18 3.24 -8.60
CA GLY A 21 11.08 4.20 -8.74
C GLY A 21 10.56 4.71 -7.39
N LEU A 22 10.47 3.83 -6.39
CA LEU A 22 10.14 4.24 -5.02
C LEU A 22 11.23 5.11 -4.39
N GLU A 23 12.50 4.77 -4.60
CA GLU A 23 13.63 5.59 -4.11
C GLU A 23 13.58 7.01 -4.70
N GLU A 24 13.26 7.13 -5.99
CA GLU A 24 13.08 8.40 -6.69
C GLU A 24 11.88 9.20 -6.15
N LEU A 25 10.69 8.59 -6.08
CA LEU A 25 9.48 9.22 -5.56
C LEU A 25 9.66 9.71 -4.11
N MET A 26 10.30 8.89 -3.28
CA MET A 26 10.56 9.24 -1.88
C MET A 26 11.57 10.38 -1.77
N ALA A 27 12.59 10.42 -2.64
CA ALA A 27 13.55 11.51 -2.69
C ALA A 27 12.90 12.84 -3.09
N GLU A 28 12.00 12.85 -4.07
CA GLU A 28 11.21 14.04 -4.45
C GLU A 28 10.39 14.57 -3.27
N SER A 29 9.80 13.66 -2.50
CA SER A 29 9.08 13.95 -1.27
C SER A 29 9.99 14.26 -0.08
N SER A 30 11.30 14.45 -0.30
CA SER A 30 12.33 14.73 0.71
C SER A 30 12.44 13.67 1.81
N HIS A 31 11.92 12.46 1.57
CA HIS A 31 12.11 11.34 2.46
C HIS A 31 13.49 10.73 2.22
N VAL A 32 14.12 10.23 3.29
CA VAL A 32 15.46 9.62 3.24
C VAL A 32 15.40 8.15 3.62
N PRO A 33 16.11 7.26 2.90
CA PRO A 33 16.21 5.85 3.26
C PRO A 33 16.74 5.67 4.69
N THR A 34 16.20 4.70 5.41
CA THR A 34 16.67 4.33 6.75
C THR A 34 16.92 2.84 6.84
N GLN A 35 17.80 2.43 7.76
CA GLN A 35 17.98 1.02 8.12
C GLN A 35 17.06 0.59 9.27
N GLU A 36 16.40 1.55 9.91
CA GLU A 36 15.49 1.29 11.02
C GLU A 36 14.05 1.12 10.52
N ARG A 37 13.39 0.10 11.08
CA ARG A 37 11.98 -0.32 10.90
C ARG A 37 11.70 -1.22 9.69
N GLY A 38 10.83 -2.21 9.90
CA GLY A 38 10.16 -3.00 8.88
C GLY A 38 8.67 -2.63 8.82
N LEU A 39 7.84 -3.43 8.15
CA LEU A 39 6.38 -3.23 8.18
C LEU A 39 5.88 -3.34 9.62
N ASP A 40 5.36 -2.24 10.15
CA ASP A 40 4.83 -2.20 11.50
C ASP A 40 3.46 -2.89 11.51
N PRO A 41 3.27 -3.93 12.34
CA PRO A 41 2.21 -4.92 12.18
C PRO A 41 0.81 -4.45 12.63
N THR A 42 0.65 -3.20 13.04
CA THR A 42 -0.65 -2.68 13.49
C THR A 42 -0.74 -1.17 13.24
N PRO A 43 -1.80 -0.71 12.55
CA PRO A 43 -2.26 0.67 12.65
C PRO A 43 -2.64 0.96 14.11
N ASP A 44 -1.70 1.51 14.87
CA ASP A 44 -1.95 2.01 16.21
C ASP A 44 -2.34 3.51 16.14
N PRO A 45 -2.82 4.14 17.21
CA PRO A 45 -3.15 5.58 17.22
C PRO A 45 -1.98 6.51 16.87
N VAL A 46 -0.80 5.96 16.64
CA VAL A 46 0.43 6.66 16.30
C VAL A 46 0.72 6.58 14.79
N THR A 47 0.18 5.63 14.01
CA THR A 47 0.54 5.43 12.58
C THR A 47 0.26 6.60 11.67
N ALA A 48 -0.90 7.23 11.77
CA ALA A 48 -1.21 8.42 10.96
C ALA A 48 -0.27 9.62 11.21
N SER A 49 0.49 9.58 12.32
CA SER A 49 1.50 10.58 12.69
C SER A 49 2.94 10.06 12.58
N LYS A 50 3.14 8.82 12.08
CA LYS A 50 4.48 8.23 11.93
C LYS A 50 5.23 9.01 10.86
N ARG A 51 6.49 9.27 11.17
CA ARG A 51 7.44 9.90 10.24
C ARG A 51 8.16 8.89 9.35
N VAL A 52 7.88 7.60 9.54
CA VAL A 52 8.58 6.51 8.86
C VAL A 52 7.55 5.69 8.13
N ARG A 53 7.69 5.65 6.81
CA ARG A 53 6.86 4.91 5.88
C ARG A 53 7.62 3.70 5.35
N SER A 54 6.90 2.61 5.19
CA SER A 54 7.47 1.29 4.90
C SER A 54 6.68 0.62 3.79
N PHE A 55 7.40 -0.01 2.86
CA PHE A 55 6.80 -0.76 1.76
C PHE A 55 7.29 -2.19 1.76
N ALA A 56 6.36 -3.14 1.65
CA ALA A 56 6.63 -4.52 1.27
C ALA A 56 6.64 -4.60 -0.26
N LEU A 57 7.70 -5.12 -0.85
CA LEU A 57 7.82 -5.33 -2.29
C LEU A 57 7.89 -6.82 -2.56
N PHE A 58 6.93 -7.32 -3.32
CA PHE A 58 6.84 -8.73 -3.73
C PHE A 58 7.32 -8.87 -5.18
N PRO A 59 8.07 -9.92 -5.51
CA PRO A 59 8.55 -10.14 -6.88
C PRO A 59 7.40 -10.25 -7.87
N GLN A 60 7.72 -10.06 -9.15
CA GLN A 60 6.74 -10.12 -10.22
C GLN A 60 6.14 -11.53 -10.35
N GLU A 61 4.83 -11.64 -10.19
CA GLU A 61 4.03 -12.85 -10.40
C GLU A 61 2.89 -12.52 -11.37
N ASP A 62 2.69 -13.36 -12.38
CA ASP A 62 1.65 -13.18 -13.42
C ASP A 62 1.63 -11.79 -14.09
N GLY A 63 2.80 -11.15 -14.22
CA GLY A 63 2.93 -9.83 -14.85
C GLY A 63 2.87 -8.66 -13.86
N TRP A 64 2.71 -8.92 -12.56
CA TRP A 64 2.53 -7.86 -11.56
C TRP A 64 3.56 -7.93 -10.44
N THR A 65 4.25 -6.82 -10.19
CA THR A 65 4.99 -6.59 -8.94
C THR A 65 4.05 -5.94 -7.94
N THR A 66 3.92 -6.52 -6.75
CA THR A 66 3.01 -6.01 -5.71
C THR A 66 3.77 -5.18 -4.69
N ILE A 67 3.16 -4.07 -4.27
CA ILE A 67 3.66 -3.15 -3.26
C ILE A 67 2.57 -2.99 -2.19
N VAL A 68 2.92 -3.24 -0.94
CA VAL A 68 2.03 -3.00 0.21
C VAL A 68 2.60 -1.87 1.04
N GLU A 69 1.77 -0.88 1.32
CA GLU A 69 2.10 0.29 2.13
C GLU A 69 1.62 0.12 3.59
N ASP A 70 2.39 0.62 4.56
CA ASP A 70 2.09 0.58 6.00
C ASP A 70 1.02 1.58 6.49
N GLY A 71 0.12 2.04 5.59
CA GLY A 71 -1.08 2.81 5.93
C GLY A 71 -0.87 4.29 6.27
N HIS A 72 0.01 4.98 5.54
CA HIS A 72 0.20 6.43 5.67
C HIS A 72 -0.79 7.23 4.82
N ALA A 73 -1.09 8.46 5.25
CA ALA A 73 -1.88 9.40 4.45
C ALA A 73 -1.17 9.73 3.13
N LYS A 74 -1.94 9.89 2.04
CA LYS A 74 -1.48 10.15 0.67
C LYS A 74 -0.95 11.58 0.47
N ASP A 75 -0.12 12.08 1.38
CA ASP A 75 0.39 13.46 1.39
C ASP A 75 1.33 13.77 0.19
N ASP A 76 1.71 12.76 -0.59
CA ASP A 76 2.71 12.80 -1.65
C ASP A 76 2.17 12.59 -3.07
N GLY A 77 0.86 12.73 -3.28
CA GLY A 77 0.24 12.54 -4.61
C GLY A 77 0.02 11.07 -5.01
N GLY A 78 0.40 10.12 -4.14
CA GLY A 78 0.05 8.70 -4.30
C GLY A 78 1.08 7.88 -5.06
N VAL A 79 1.49 6.77 -4.45
CA VAL A 79 2.53 5.87 -4.96
C VAL A 79 2.21 5.28 -6.33
N ALA A 80 0.95 4.93 -6.59
CA ALA A 80 0.57 4.31 -7.86
C ALA A 80 0.71 5.26 -9.05
N GLU A 81 0.28 6.52 -8.90
CA GLU A 81 0.39 7.53 -9.96
C GLU A 81 1.86 7.84 -10.24
N GLY A 82 2.65 8.13 -9.19
CA GLY A 82 4.07 8.42 -9.32
C GLY A 82 4.87 7.28 -9.97
N LEU A 83 4.63 6.03 -9.56
CA LEU A 83 5.28 4.88 -10.19
C LEU A 83 4.83 4.66 -11.64
N SER A 84 3.56 4.93 -11.95
CA SER A 84 3.06 4.84 -13.34
C SER A 84 3.78 5.82 -14.25
N ASP A 85 4.01 7.04 -13.77
CA ASP A 85 4.75 8.06 -14.50
C ASP A 85 6.25 7.70 -14.61
N ILE A 86 6.93 7.41 -13.49
CA ILE A 86 8.38 7.12 -13.50
C ILE A 86 8.70 5.91 -14.39
N LEU A 87 7.91 4.83 -14.27
CA LEU A 87 8.16 3.58 -14.98
C LEU A 87 7.48 3.54 -16.35
N GLN A 88 6.66 4.53 -16.70
CA GLN A 88 5.87 4.58 -17.93
C GLN A 88 5.10 3.27 -18.15
N THR A 89 4.47 2.79 -17.08
CA THR A 89 3.78 1.49 -17.06
C THR A 89 2.42 1.60 -16.38
N GLU A 90 1.65 0.54 -16.50
CA GLU A 90 0.36 0.40 -15.87
C GLU A 90 0.56 0.21 -14.38
N THR A 91 -0.18 0.98 -13.59
CA THR A 91 -0.31 0.71 -12.17
C THR A 91 -1.77 0.68 -11.77
N LEU A 92 -2.02 -0.01 -10.67
CA LEU A 92 -3.34 -0.18 -10.11
C LEU A 92 -3.22 -0.05 -8.60
N THR A 93 -4.00 0.84 -8.00
CA THR A 93 -4.07 0.96 -6.54
C THR A 93 -5.41 0.44 -6.06
N PHE A 94 -5.37 -0.36 -5.02
CA PHE A 94 -6.52 -0.80 -4.24
C PHE A 94 -6.38 -0.25 -2.84
N THR A 95 -7.34 0.55 -2.39
CA THR A 95 -7.36 1.14 -1.05
C THR A 95 -8.59 0.66 -0.29
N TYR A 96 -8.45 0.35 0.99
CA TYR A 96 -9.58 0.21 1.91
C TYR A 96 -9.53 1.32 2.95
N SER A 97 -10.69 1.85 3.29
CA SER A 97 -10.89 2.78 4.40
C SER A 97 -11.84 2.16 5.41
N ASP A 98 -11.43 2.09 6.68
CA ASP A 98 -12.31 1.68 7.76
C ASP A 98 -13.26 2.82 8.22
N GLU A 99 -12.95 4.08 7.88
CA GLU A 99 -13.78 5.25 8.21
C GLU A 99 -15.10 5.19 7.46
N ASP A 100 -14.96 4.96 6.15
CA ASP A 100 -16.08 4.80 5.23
C ASP A 100 -16.53 3.34 5.12
N GLY A 101 -15.76 2.41 5.71
CA GLY A 101 -16.03 0.97 5.68
C GLY A 101 -16.01 0.39 4.27
N GLY A 102 -15.25 1.00 3.36
CA GLY A 102 -15.34 0.76 1.92
C GLY A 102 -13.98 0.61 1.25
N TRP A 103 -13.99 -0.06 0.11
CA TRP A 103 -12.82 -0.18 -0.75
C TRP A 103 -12.94 0.72 -1.96
N THR A 104 -11.80 1.15 -2.50
CA THR A 104 -11.72 1.92 -3.73
C THR A 104 -10.56 1.40 -4.58
N PHE A 105 -10.64 1.62 -5.89
CA PHE A 105 -9.51 1.40 -6.77
C PHE A 105 -9.33 2.54 -7.76
N THR A 106 -8.09 2.70 -8.23
CA THR A 106 -7.76 3.57 -9.36
C THR A 106 -6.68 2.91 -10.22
N ARG A 107 -6.86 2.95 -11.54
CA ARG A 107 -5.93 2.42 -12.53
C ARG A 107 -5.25 3.57 -13.28
N TYR A 108 -3.95 3.46 -13.52
CA TYR A 108 -3.14 4.48 -14.20
C TYR A 108 -2.33 3.90 -15.35
N TRP A 109 -2.03 4.75 -16.33
CA TRP A 109 -1.02 4.50 -17.37
C TRP A 109 -0.26 5.79 -17.66
N GLU A 110 1.07 5.75 -17.61
CA GLU A 110 1.94 6.92 -17.80
C GLU A 110 1.48 8.12 -16.92
N GLY A 111 1.15 7.84 -15.66
CA GLY A 111 0.65 8.81 -14.70
C GLY A 111 -0.79 9.30 -14.93
N GLN A 112 -1.44 8.89 -16.03
CA GLN A 112 -2.81 9.30 -16.33
C GLN A 112 -3.84 8.31 -15.76
N PRO A 113 -4.86 8.77 -15.02
CA PRO A 113 -5.92 7.90 -14.53
C PRO A 113 -6.75 7.36 -15.70
N LEU A 114 -6.92 6.06 -15.74
CA LEU A 114 -7.74 5.34 -16.72
C LEU A 114 -9.13 5.02 -16.19
N GLU A 115 -9.21 4.63 -14.91
CA GLU A 115 -10.44 4.14 -14.28
C GLU A 115 -10.36 4.36 -12.77
N ALA A 116 -11.50 4.68 -12.14
CA ALA A 116 -11.62 4.77 -10.69
C ALA A 116 -13.01 4.32 -10.23
N GLY A 117 -13.12 3.67 -9.08
CA GLY A 117 -14.40 3.23 -8.51
C GLY A 117 -14.34 2.84 -7.03
N GLY A 118 -15.52 2.79 -6.38
CA GLY A 118 -15.73 2.02 -5.15
C GLY A 118 -16.30 2.67 -3.89
N ALA A 119 -16.56 3.98 -3.91
CA ALA A 119 -17.04 4.66 -2.70
C ALA A 119 -18.53 4.44 -2.35
N ASP A 120 -19.38 4.00 -3.29
CA ASP A 120 -20.85 4.09 -3.16
C ASP A 120 -21.62 2.77 -3.44
N ASP A 121 -20.97 1.60 -3.43
CA ASP A 121 -21.61 0.33 -3.81
C ASP A 121 -21.81 -0.61 -2.60
N GLU A 122 -23.07 -0.94 -2.29
CA GLU A 122 -23.46 -1.84 -1.17
C GLU A 122 -22.89 -3.27 -1.33
N ASP A 123 -22.49 -3.66 -2.56
CA ASP A 123 -21.89 -4.97 -2.87
C ASP A 123 -20.39 -4.86 -3.24
N PHE A 124 -19.72 -3.75 -2.92
CA PHE A 124 -18.36 -3.49 -3.41
C PHE A 124 -17.35 -4.56 -3.02
N ASP A 125 -17.46 -5.20 -1.85
CA ASP A 125 -16.53 -6.26 -1.44
C ASP A 125 -16.50 -7.44 -2.43
N VAL A 126 -17.66 -7.80 -2.98
CA VAL A 126 -17.79 -8.84 -4.01
C VAL A 126 -17.22 -8.34 -5.33
N SER A 127 -17.56 -7.11 -5.73
CA SER A 127 -17.04 -6.48 -6.94
C SER A 127 -15.52 -6.31 -6.93
N ALA A 128 -14.94 -5.98 -5.77
CA ALA A 128 -13.50 -5.85 -5.57
C ALA A 128 -12.79 -7.20 -5.73
N ARG A 129 -13.35 -8.24 -5.10
CA ARG A 129 -12.89 -9.62 -5.24
C ARG A 129 -12.93 -10.08 -6.70
N GLU A 130 -14.04 -9.86 -7.38
CA GLU A 130 -14.21 -10.20 -8.80
C GLU A 130 -13.24 -9.43 -9.69
N PHE A 131 -13.04 -8.14 -9.43
CA PHE A 131 -12.11 -7.31 -10.18
C PHE A 131 -10.67 -7.82 -10.02
N VAL A 132 -10.25 -8.12 -8.79
CA VAL A 132 -8.94 -8.68 -8.47
C VAL A 132 -8.70 -9.99 -9.23
N ASP A 133 -9.67 -10.90 -9.14
CA ASP A 133 -9.60 -12.19 -9.81
C ASP A 133 -9.58 -12.00 -11.35
N ALA A 134 -10.33 -11.02 -11.89
CA ALA A 134 -10.35 -10.69 -13.31
C ALA A 134 -9.06 -10.04 -13.82
N GLN A 135 -8.38 -9.25 -12.99
CA GLN A 135 -7.08 -8.65 -13.32
C GLN A 135 -5.90 -9.63 -13.12
N GLY A 136 -6.14 -10.78 -12.49
CA GLY A 136 -5.10 -11.77 -12.18
C GLY A 136 -4.05 -11.25 -11.19
N LEU A 137 -4.49 -10.49 -10.18
CA LEU A 137 -3.56 -9.90 -9.22
C LEU A 137 -3.07 -10.96 -8.24
N PRO A 138 -1.74 -11.12 -8.07
CA PRO A 138 -1.17 -12.26 -7.35
C PRO A 138 -1.44 -12.19 -5.84
N HIS A 139 -1.58 -10.97 -5.31
CA HIS A 139 -1.71 -10.73 -3.89
C HIS A 139 -2.74 -9.63 -3.66
N PHE A 140 -3.90 -9.95 -3.09
CA PHE A 140 -4.92 -8.95 -2.80
C PHE A 140 -5.35 -9.00 -1.35
N GLY A 141 -5.45 -7.81 -0.76
CA GLY A 141 -5.84 -7.63 0.63
C GLY A 141 -4.65 -7.56 1.58
N VAL A 142 -5.00 -7.18 2.80
CA VAL A 142 -4.13 -6.79 3.90
C VAL A 142 -3.21 -7.94 4.33
N TYR A 143 -1.89 -7.74 4.28
CA TYR A 143 -0.90 -8.63 4.93
C TYR A 143 -0.80 -8.38 6.45
N TYR A 144 -1.95 -8.26 7.09
CA TYR A 144 -2.08 -8.11 8.54
C TYR A 144 -3.17 -9.09 9.01
N GLU A 145 -2.71 -10.14 9.69
CA GLU A 145 -3.54 -11.31 10.04
C GLU A 145 -4.74 -10.94 10.94
N GLU A 146 -4.64 -9.87 11.75
CA GLU A 146 -5.75 -9.41 12.59
C GLU A 146 -6.89 -8.73 11.82
N VAL A 147 -6.62 -8.12 10.65
CA VAL A 147 -7.66 -7.50 9.80
C VAL A 147 -8.25 -8.56 8.85
N ALA A 148 -7.41 -9.48 8.34
CA ALA A 148 -7.87 -10.63 7.55
C ALA A 148 -8.80 -11.58 8.33
N ALA A 149 -8.68 -11.62 9.66
CA ALA A 149 -9.55 -12.42 10.53
C ALA A 149 -11.02 -11.96 10.56
N ALA A 150 -11.34 -10.78 10.01
CA ALA A 150 -12.71 -10.27 9.83
C ALA A 150 -13.37 -10.71 8.52
N ALA A 151 -12.60 -11.23 7.55
CA ALA A 151 -13.10 -11.76 6.28
C ALA A 151 -13.28 -13.30 6.36
N ASP A 152 -14.24 -13.83 5.61
CA ASP A 152 -14.61 -15.25 5.60
C ASP A 152 -13.36 -16.15 5.41
N ARG A 153 -13.09 -16.99 6.42
CA ARG A 153 -11.87 -17.79 6.59
C ARG A 153 -11.59 -18.79 5.45
N MET A 154 -12.53 -18.93 4.52
CA MET A 154 -12.49 -19.86 3.40
C MET A 154 -12.13 -19.19 2.06
N ALA A 155 -11.89 -17.87 2.04
CA ALA A 155 -11.51 -17.16 0.83
C ALA A 155 -10.14 -17.63 0.31
N PRO A 156 -10.01 -18.01 -0.99
CA PRO A 156 -8.74 -18.45 -1.58
C PRO A 156 -7.61 -17.41 -1.50
N SER A 157 -7.90 -16.11 -1.42
CA SER A 157 -6.89 -15.06 -1.15
C SER A 157 -6.23 -15.17 0.22
N LEU A 158 -6.83 -15.92 1.15
CA LEU A 158 -6.32 -16.16 2.51
C LEU A 158 -5.70 -17.56 2.66
N ALA A 159 -5.57 -18.31 1.56
CA ALA A 159 -5.02 -19.67 1.56
C ALA A 159 -3.53 -19.66 1.93
N GLY A 160 -3.28 -19.71 3.24
CA GLY A 160 -1.94 -19.56 3.82
C GLY A 160 -1.93 -19.07 5.26
N SER A 161 -3.03 -18.55 5.82
CA SER A 161 -3.11 -18.06 7.21
C SER A 161 -4.02 -18.92 8.08
N THR A 162 -3.46 -19.97 8.68
CA THR A 162 -4.15 -20.74 9.72
C THR A 162 -3.22 -20.92 10.92
N GLU A 163 -3.12 -19.88 11.77
CA GLU A 163 -3.04 -19.97 13.24
C GLU A 163 -2.69 -18.60 13.86
N ILE A 164 -3.59 -18.01 14.65
CA ILE A 164 -3.27 -16.92 15.57
C ILE A 164 -3.25 -17.48 17.00
N VAL A 165 -2.11 -17.40 17.69
CA VAL A 165 -1.98 -16.89 19.08
C VAL A 165 -0.52 -16.44 19.30
N GLY A 166 -0.28 -15.12 19.30
CA GLY A 166 0.96 -14.50 19.79
C GLY A 166 2.09 -14.34 18.76
N ASP A 167 2.55 -13.08 18.63
CA ASP A 167 3.62 -12.60 17.75
C ASP A 167 3.24 -12.53 16.25
N ILE A 168 3.23 -11.32 15.67
CA ILE A 168 2.86 -11.09 14.27
C ILE A 168 4.06 -11.46 13.40
N ARG A 169 3.97 -12.63 12.75
CA ARG A 169 5.00 -13.12 11.83
C ARG A 169 4.46 -13.06 10.41
N PRO A 170 4.83 -12.05 9.61
CA PRO A 170 4.30 -11.95 8.27
C PRO A 170 4.75 -13.16 7.45
N ARG A 171 3.80 -13.89 6.86
CA ARG A 171 4.09 -14.90 5.83
C ARG A 171 4.36 -14.17 4.53
N LEU A 172 5.57 -13.66 4.41
CA LEU A 172 6.05 -12.95 3.25
C LEU A 172 6.43 -13.96 2.15
N PRO A 173 5.90 -13.85 0.92
CA PRO A 173 6.45 -14.53 -0.25
C PRO A 173 7.98 -14.50 -0.29
N ILE A 174 8.56 -15.57 -0.83
CA ILE A 174 10.01 -15.67 -1.00
C ILE A 174 10.47 -14.50 -1.87
N GLY A 175 11.52 -13.80 -1.43
CA GLY A 175 12.05 -12.65 -2.16
C GLY A 175 11.39 -11.32 -1.82
N THR A 176 10.52 -11.28 -0.80
CA THR A 176 9.99 -10.02 -0.29
C THR A 176 11.12 -9.10 0.17
N GLU A 177 11.11 -7.87 -0.33
CA GLU A 177 11.99 -6.80 0.10
C GLU A 177 11.20 -5.77 0.92
N VAL A 178 11.79 -5.29 2.01
CA VAL A 178 11.20 -4.18 2.78
C VAL A 178 12.08 -2.96 2.62
N VAL A 179 11.48 -1.86 2.18
CA VAL A 179 12.14 -0.56 2.05
C VAL A 179 11.46 0.45 2.96
N THR A 180 12.26 1.26 3.65
CA THR A 180 11.76 2.23 4.63
C THR A 180 12.37 3.61 4.46
N TYR A 181 11.54 4.62 4.67
CA TYR A 181 11.86 6.01 4.40
C TYR A 181 11.37 6.92 5.53
N VAL A 182 12.18 7.90 5.89
CA VAL A 182 11.87 8.85 6.97
C VAL A 182 11.56 10.23 6.38
N ALA A 183 10.38 10.75 6.67
CA ALA A 183 9.96 12.09 6.32
C ALA A 183 10.83 13.16 7.00
N PRO A 184 11.07 14.33 6.40
CA PRO A 184 11.84 15.41 7.01
C PRO A 184 11.16 15.94 8.30
N ARG A 185 11.94 16.48 9.25
CA ARG A 185 11.35 17.12 10.43
C ARG A 185 10.59 18.37 9.99
N ARG A 186 9.26 18.42 10.15
CA ARG A 186 8.54 19.70 10.13
C ARG A 186 9.16 20.59 11.21
N LYS A 187 9.70 21.75 10.82
CA LYS A 187 10.03 22.79 11.79
C LYS A 187 8.72 23.16 12.51
N PRO A 188 8.71 23.27 13.85
CA PRO A 188 7.54 23.81 14.53
C PRO A 188 7.24 25.18 13.91
N ALA A 189 5.97 25.42 13.59
CA ALA A 189 5.54 26.72 13.10
C ALA A 189 6.01 27.77 14.12
N THR A 190 7.00 28.57 13.74
CA THR A 190 7.34 29.76 14.49
C THR A 190 6.04 30.55 14.57
N GLN A 191 5.54 30.78 15.77
CA GLN A 191 4.51 31.80 15.99
C GLN A 191 5.10 33.08 15.41
N GLU A 192 4.62 33.50 14.23
CA GLU A 192 4.82 34.87 13.80
C GLU A 192 4.08 35.73 14.83
N GLU A 193 4.90 36.36 15.68
CA GLU A 193 4.49 37.38 16.63
C GLU A 193 3.67 38.41 15.87
N SER A 194 2.42 38.53 16.30
CA SER A 194 1.59 39.67 15.99
C SER A 194 2.20 40.88 16.72
N GLU A 195 2.92 41.71 16.00
CA GLU A 195 3.15 43.12 16.37
C GLU A 195 2.68 44.04 15.24
#